data_AF-A0A8J5WJI9-F1
#
_entry.id   AF-A0A8J5WJI9-F1
#
_cell.length_a   1.000
_cell.length_b   1.000
_cell.length_c   1.000
_cell.angle_alpha   90.00
_cell.angle_beta   90.00
_cell.angle_gamma   90.00
#
_symmetry.space_group_name_H-M   'P 1'
#
loop_
_entity.id
_entity.type
_entity.pdbx_description
1 polymer ?
#
loop_
_entity_poly.entity_id
_entity_poly.type
_entity_poly.pdbx_seq_one_letter_code
_entity_poly.pdbx_strand_id
1 'polypeptide(L)' 'MAIPVIDFSKLDGDERAATLAEITAGFQEYGFFQLVNTGIPDELLERVKKVCGDIYELREDGFEESTPR' A
#
# COMPACT_ATOMS: atom_id res chain seq x y z
N MET A 1 -16.67 1.88 -9.12
CA MET A 1 -16.03 2.92 -8.29
C MET A 1 -14.54 2.60 -8.28
N ALA A 2 -13.68 3.53 -8.71
CA ALA A 2 -12.24 3.29 -8.78
C ALA A 2 -11.57 3.86 -7.52
N ILE A 3 -10.57 3.16 -6.99
CA ILE A 3 -9.78 3.64 -5.85
C ILE A 3 -8.86 4.76 -6.36
N PRO A 4 -8.76 5.91 -5.68
CA PRO A 4 -7.85 6.98 -6.08
C PRO A 4 -6.40 6.48 -6.10
N VAL A 5 -5.67 6.79 -7.16
CA VAL A 5 -4.23 6.50 -7.29
C VAL A 5 -3.51 7.82 -7.41
N ILE A 6 -2.61 8.10 -6.47
CA ILE A 6 -1.91 9.38 -6.35
C ILE A 6 -0.43 9.15 -6.67
N ASP A 7 0.09 9.96 -7.60
CA ASP A 7 1.51 9.95 -7.95
C ASP A 7 2.32 10.73 -6.91
N PHE A 8 3.10 9.99 -6.12
CA PHE A 8 3.84 10.56 -5.00
C PHE A 8 5.04 11.40 -5.46
N SER A 9 5.57 11.14 -6.66
CA SER A 9 6.71 11.90 -7.21
C SER A 9 6.38 13.38 -7.45
N LYS A 10 5.09 13.71 -7.61
CA LYS A 10 4.60 15.08 -7.80
C LYS A 10 4.71 15.96 -6.56
N LEU A 11 4.95 15.38 -5.39
CA LEU A 11 5.15 16.14 -4.15
C LEU A 11 6.47 16.94 -4.13
N ASP A 12 7.45 16.54 -4.94
CA ASP A 12 8.75 17.20 -5.02
C ASP A 12 8.81 18.30 -6.10
N GLY A 13 7.69 18.60 -6.77
CA GLY A 13 7.60 19.56 -7.85
C GLY A 13 6.51 20.64 -7.68
N ASP A 14 6.25 21.38 -8.74
CA ASP A 14 5.28 22.48 -8.76
C ASP A 14 3.83 22.02 -8.47
N GLU A 15 3.54 20.73 -8.71
CA GLU A 15 2.23 20.11 -8.49
C GLU A 15 1.95 19.76 -7.01
N ARG A 16 2.91 19.98 -6.10
CA ARG A 16 2.80 19.59 -4.68
C ARG A 16 1.48 20.01 -4.02
N ALA A 17 1.03 21.24 -4.25
CA ALA A 17 -0.21 21.74 -3.65
C ALA A 17 -1.45 20.99 -4.16
N ALA A 18 -1.49 20.66 -5.44
CA ALA A 18 -2.59 19.89 -6.04
C ALA A 18 -2.57 18.44 -5.52
N THR A 19 -1.40 17.80 -5.47
CA THR A 19 -1.25 16.44 -4.95
C THR A 19 -1.65 16.33 -3.47
N LEU A 20 -1.33 17.33 -2.64
CA LEU A 20 -1.80 17.37 -1.24
C LEU A 20 -3.32 17.55 -1.12
N ALA A 21 -3.94 18.28 -2.05
CA ALA A 21 -5.40 18.39 -2.10
C ALA A 21 -6.04 17.05 -2.47
N GLU A 22 -5.47 16.31 -3.42
CA GLU A 22 -5.91 14.95 -3.77
C GLU A 22 -5.79 13.97 -2.59
N ILE A 23 -4.69 14.01 -1.83
CA ILE A 23 -4.51 13.20 -0.61
C ILE A 23 -5.61 13.53 0.40
N THR A 24 -5.89 14.82 0.60
CA THR A 24 -6.94 15.28 1.53
C THR A 24 -8.32 14.81 1.11
N ALA A 25 -8.64 14.94 -0.18
CA ALA A 25 -9.90 14.44 -0.74
C ALA A 25 -10.02 12.91 -0.61
N GLY A 26 -8.92 12.17 -0.86
CA GLY A 26 -8.86 10.73 -0.70
C GLY A 26 -9.24 10.27 0.71
N PHE A 27 -8.76 10.97 1.74
CA PHE A 27 -9.15 10.70 3.13
C PHE A 27 -10.63 11.01 3.42
N GLN A 28 -11.14 12.14 2.91
CA GLN A 28 -12.50 12.58 3.20
C GLN A 28 -13.58 11.78 2.47
N GLU A 29 -13.33 11.42 1.22
CA GLU A 29 -14.33 10.77 0.36
C GLU A 29 -14.27 9.25 0.42
N TYR A 30 -13.06 8.67 0.49
CA TYR A 30 -12.86 7.21 0.36
C TYR A 30 -12.34 6.57 1.64
N GLY A 31 -11.67 7.33 2.50
CA GLY A 31 -10.96 6.83 3.68
C GLY A 31 -9.64 6.11 3.35
N PHE A 32 -9.32 5.89 2.07
CA PHE A 32 -8.07 5.31 1.60
C PHE A 32 -7.79 5.66 0.14
N PHE A 33 -6.52 5.51 -0.27
CA PHE A 33 -6.02 5.73 -1.63
C PHE A 33 -4.75 4.90 -1.85
N GLN A 34 -4.34 4.75 -3.10
CA GLN A 34 -3.09 4.09 -3.48
C GLN A 34 -2.03 5.14 -3.83
N LEU A 35 -0.79 4.91 -3.42
CA LEU A 35 0.35 5.71 -3.84
C LEU A 35 1.17 4.94 -4.88
N VAL A 36 1.60 5.64 -5.92
CA VAL A 36 2.57 5.15 -6.91
C VAL A 36 3.79 6.07 -6.95
N ASN A 37 4.89 5.61 -7.54
CA ASN A 37 6.16 6.35 -7.62
C ASN A 37 6.64 6.85 -6.24
N THR A 38 6.51 6.02 -5.20
CA THR A 38 6.89 6.35 -3.82
C THR A 38 8.39 6.38 -3.57
N GLY A 39 9.19 6.02 -4.57
CA GLY A 39 10.64 5.85 -4.46
C GLY A 39 11.06 4.52 -3.83
N ILE A 40 10.12 3.67 -3.43
CA ILE A 40 10.41 2.32 -2.95
C ILE A 40 10.73 1.44 -4.18
N PRO A 41 11.89 0.75 -4.21
CA PRO A 41 12.21 -0.14 -5.33
C PRO A 41 11.24 -1.32 -5.44
N ASP A 42 10.77 -1.62 -6.65
CA ASP A 42 9.87 -2.74 -6.89
C ASP A 42 10.47 -4.08 -6.47
N GLU A 43 11.78 -4.27 -6.66
CA GLU A 43 12.49 -5.48 -6.22
C GLU A 43 12.40 -5.68 -4.69
N LEU A 44 12.42 -4.59 -3.92
CA LEU A 44 12.23 -4.67 -2.47
C LEU A 44 10.80 -5.11 -2.12
N LEU A 45 9.79 -4.55 -2.80
CA LEU A 45 8.39 -4.94 -2.62
C LEU A 45 8.18 -6.42 -2.94
N GLU A 46 8.73 -6.91 -4.05
CA GLU A 46 8.64 -8.31 -4.44
C GLU A 46 9.32 -9.25 -3.43
N ARG A 47 10.50 -8.88 -2.92
CA ARG A 47 11.17 -9.65 -1.87
C ARG A 47 10.36 -9.71 -0.57
N VAL A 48 9.76 -8.59 -0.16
CA VAL A 48 8.90 -8.54 1.04
C VAL A 48 7.65 -9.41 0.85
N LYS A 49 6.97 -9.31 -0.30
CA LYS A 49 5.82 -10.16 -0.64
C LYS A 49 6.20 -11.64 -0.57
N LYS A 50 7.35 -12.01 -1.14
CA LYS A 50 7.84 -13.39 -1.10
C LYS A 50 8.05 -13.87 0.33
N VAL A 51 8.81 -13.14 1.14
CA VAL A 51 9.11 -13.57 2.52
C VAL A 51 7.84 -13.68 3.36
N CYS A 52 6.91 -12.73 3.24
CA CYS A 52 5.63 -12.80 3.94
C CYS A 52 4.78 -14.00 3.48
N GLY A 53 4.77 -14.28 2.16
CA GLY A 53 4.10 -15.45 1.59
C GLY A 53 4.70 -16.76 2.12
N ASP A 54 6.02 -16.91 2.03
CA ASP A 54 6.73 -18.10 2.52
C ASP A 54 6.44 -18.36 4.02
N ILE A 55 6.38 -17.30 4.84
CA ILE A 55 6.05 -17.41 6.27
C ILE A 55 4.59 -17.79 6.50
N TYR A 56 3.68 -17.25 5.70
CA TYR A 56 2.26 -17.58 5.80
C TYR A 56 2.03 -19.06 5.47
N GLU A 57 2.57 -19.55 4.35
CA GLU A 57 2.51 -20.95 3.94
C GLU A 57 3.10 -21.89 5.00
N LEU A 58 4.26 -21.54 5.58
CA LEU A 58 4.86 -22.34 6.65
C LEU A 58 3.97 -22.48 7.90
N ARG A 59 3.12 -21.48 8.16
CA ARG A 59 2.29 -21.39 9.36
C ARG A 59 0.85 -21.82 9.12
N GLU A 60 0.46 -22.12 7.89
CA GLU A 60 -0.92 -22.40 7.48
C GLU A 60 -1.52 -23.55 8.30
N ASP A 61 -0.85 -24.72 8.32
CA ASP A 61 -1.28 -25.89 9.10
C ASP A 61 -1.50 -25.55 10.59
N GLY A 62 -0.55 -24.84 11.21
CA GLY A 62 -0.64 -24.45 12.62
C GLY A 62 -1.66 -23.33 12.90
N PHE A 63 -2.07 -22.57 11.88
CA PHE A 63 -3.09 -21.54 11.98
C PHE A 63 -4.49 -22.16 11.90
N GLU A 64 -4.73 -23.09 10.98
CA GLU A 64 -6.01 -23.80 10.86
C GLU A 64 -6.34 -24.62 12.12
N GLU A 65 -5.32 -25.20 12.76
CA GLU A 65 -5.46 -25.92 14.03
C GLU A 65 -5.66 -24.98 15.24
N SER A 66 -5.48 -23.68 15.08
CA SER A 66 -5.58 -22.73 16.19
C SER A 66 -7.03 -22.42 16.55
N THR A 67 -7.42 -22.68 17.81
CA THR A 67 -8.71 -22.21 18.33
C THR A 67 -8.59 -20.75 18.76
N PRO A 68 -9.54 -19.87 18.38
CA PRO A 68 -9.60 -18.51 18.93
C PRO A 68 -9.66 -18.57 20.46
N ARG A 69 -8.82 -17.78 21.14
CA ARG A 69 -8.92 -17.59 22.59
C ARG A 69 -10.04 -16.63 22.95
#